data_AF-A0A482F1X0-F1
#
_entry.id   AF-A0A482F1X0-F1
#
_cell.length_a   1.000
_cell.length_b   1.000
_cell.length_c   1.000
_cell.angle_alpha   90.00
_cell.angle_beta   90.00
_cell.angle_gamma   90.00
#
_symmetry.space_group_name_H-M   'P 1'
#
loop_
_entity.id
_entity.type
_entity.pdbx_description
1 polymer ?
#
loop_
_entity_poly.entity_id
_entity_poly.type
_entity_poly.pdbx_seq_one_letter_code
_entity_poly.pdbx_strand_id
1 'polypeptide(L)'
;MERDYCKYIHDTTTYQIPPTPPSGIRQAIRPKENEYCRRAFSMVLGEMSPGTPTNDFYITHWSGDMIKHDDPWVHSLIDEAYPLYINITHRRPHVFIIHNNTGETQTTDITFHYMVFMSKEDWDKYRSLVEERHSILEVLRDIKSTMGGIKRLPVKIKEAIRG
;
A
#
# COMPACT_ATOMS: atom_id res chain seq x y z
N MET A 1 -26.41 -4.63 19.06
CA MET A 1 -26.10 -4.41 17.63
C MET A 1 -24.62 -4.13 17.57
N GLU A 2 -23.81 -5.00 16.95
CA GLU A 2 -22.39 -4.70 16.73
C GLU A 2 -22.31 -3.55 15.73
N ARG A 3 -21.62 -2.47 16.11
CA ARG A 3 -21.34 -1.33 15.22
C ARG A 3 -20.10 -1.66 14.39
N ASP A 4 -20.20 -1.47 13.09
CA ASP A 4 -19.05 -1.52 12.19
C ASP A 4 -18.02 -0.46 12.59
N TYR A 5 -16.77 -0.89 12.80
CA TYR A 5 -15.67 -0.01 13.21
C TYR A 5 -14.93 0.62 12.02
N CYS A 6 -15.26 0.25 10.78
CA CYS A 6 -14.73 0.93 9.60
C CYS A 6 -15.69 0.84 8.42
N LYS A 7 -15.51 1.72 7.44
CA LYS A 7 -16.20 1.68 6.15
C LYS A 7 -15.20 1.39 5.04
N TYR A 8 -15.55 0.51 4.12
CA TYR A 8 -14.80 0.31 2.89
C TYR A 8 -15.29 1.29 1.84
N ILE A 9 -14.38 2.07 1.27
CA ILE A 9 -14.70 2.96 0.15
C ILE A 9 -13.70 2.79 -0.98
N HIS A 10 -14.17 3.08 -2.18
CA HIS A 10 -13.38 3.20 -3.40
C HIS A 10 -13.48 4.64 -3.87
N ASP A 11 -12.33 5.26 -4.12
CA ASP A 11 -12.26 6.64 -4.61
C ASP A 11 -11.60 6.61 -5.99
N THR A 12 -12.41 6.72 -7.03
CA THR A 12 -11.96 6.69 -8.42
C THR A 12 -11.99 8.11 -8.96
N THR A 13 -10.87 8.57 -9.50
CA THR A 13 -10.76 9.86 -10.17
C THR A 13 -10.14 9.67 -11.54
N THR A 14 -10.80 10.22 -12.56
CA THR A 14 -10.23 10.36 -13.90
C THR A 14 -9.30 11.55 -13.93
N TYR A 15 -8.05 11.30 -14.31
CA TYR A 15 -7.03 12.33 -14.50
C TYR A 15 -6.79 12.54 -15.99
N GLN A 16 -6.70 13.81 -16.38
CA GLN A 16 -6.12 14.23 -17.66
C GLN A 16 -4.75 14.85 -17.33
N ILE A 17 -3.69 14.16 -17.71
CA ILE A 17 -2.31 14.51 -17.37
C ILE A 17 -1.63 15.00 -18.66
N PRO A 18 -1.42 16.31 -18.85
CA PRO A 18 -0.65 16.80 -19.99
C PRO A 18 0.81 16.34 -19.91
N PRO A 19 1.58 16.39 -21.02
CA PRO A 19 3.02 16.19 -20.96
C PRO A 19 3.61 17.31 -20.11
N THR A 20 4.18 16.98 -18.96
CA THR A 20 4.71 18.00 -18.05
C THR A 20 6.15 17.70 -17.62
N PRO A 21 7.13 18.07 -18.47
CA PRO A 21 8.51 18.20 -18.02
C PRO A 21 8.67 19.50 -17.21
N PRO A 22 9.37 19.52 -16.06
CA PRO A 22 9.77 18.41 -15.19
C PRO A 22 8.80 18.19 -14.01
N SER A 23 7.64 18.86 -13.98
CA SER A 23 6.71 18.85 -12.84
C SER A 23 5.44 18.08 -13.17
N GLY A 24 5.26 16.89 -12.60
CA GLY A 24 4.00 16.15 -12.69
C GLY A 24 2.83 16.83 -11.97
N ILE A 25 1.62 16.28 -12.13
CA ILE A 25 0.44 16.75 -11.38
C ILE A 25 0.54 16.25 -9.94
N ARG A 26 0.68 17.17 -8.99
CA ARG A 26 0.72 16.86 -7.56
C ARG A 26 -0.68 16.79 -6.97
N GLN A 27 -0.99 15.71 -6.28
CA GLN A 27 -2.23 15.48 -5.55
C GLN A 27 -1.94 15.09 -4.10
N ALA A 28 -2.83 15.49 -3.19
CA ALA A 28 -2.74 15.14 -1.78
C ALA A 28 -4.08 14.58 -1.30
N ILE A 29 -4.08 13.32 -0.93
CA ILE A 29 -5.22 12.61 -0.38
C ILE A 29 -5.25 12.81 1.12
N ARG A 30 -6.40 13.27 1.61
CA ARG A 30 -6.70 13.45 3.03
C ARG A 30 -8.01 12.74 3.36
N PRO A 31 -8.24 12.40 4.63
CA PRO A 31 -9.58 12.04 5.08
C PRO A 31 -10.55 13.21 4.82
N LYS A 32 -11.85 12.91 4.69
CA LYS A 32 -12.89 13.97 4.73
C LYS A 32 -12.93 14.58 6.14
N GLU A 33 -13.55 15.75 6.28
CA GLU A 33 -13.58 16.50 7.56
C GLU A 33 -14.18 15.69 8.73
N ASN A 34 -15.15 14.81 8.44
CA ASN A 34 -15.82 13.97 9.42
C ASN A 34 -15.10 12.64 9.69
N GLU A 35 -13.97 12.37 9.03
CA GLU A 35 -13.22 11.12 9.16
C GLU A 35 -12.00 11.34 10.06
N TYR A 36 -11.73 10.38 10.95
CA TYR A 36 -10.55 10.40 11.80
C TYR A 36 -9.29 10.05 11.01
N CYS A 37 -9.31 8.91 10.31
CA CYS A 37 -8.23 8.48 9.45
C CYS A 37 -8.72 7.54 8.33
N ARG A 38 -7.87 7.34 7.32
CA ARG A 38 -8.02 6.30 6.31
C ARG A 38 -6.81 5.38 6.34
N ARG A 39 -7.00 4.10 6.03
CA ARG A 39 -5.92 3.19 5.66
C ARG A 39 -6.08 2.82 4.19
N ALA A 40 -5.14 3.26 3.35
CA ALA A 40 -5.06 2.80 1.98
C ALA A 40 -4.52 1.38 1.99
N PHE A 41 -5.20 0.47 1.28
CA PHE A 41 -4.77 -0.92 1.15
C PHE A 41 -4.47 -1.36 -0.29
N SER A 42 -4.84 -0.56 -1.28
CA SER A 42 -4.57 -0.81 -2.69
C SER A 42 -4.78 0.46 -3.52
N MET A 43 -4.04 0.56 -4.63
CA MET A 43 -4.19 1.56 -5.67
C MET A 43 -4.21 0.83 -7.00
N VAL A 44 -5.24 1.08 -7.80
CA VAL A 44 -5.42 0.46 -9.11
C VAL A 44 -5.40 1.55 -10.17
N LEU A 45 -4.59 1.30 -11.19
CA LEU A 45 -4.43 2.15 -12.35
C LEU A 45 -5.32 1.61 -13.46
N GLY A 46 -6.18 2.46 -14.02
CA GLY A 46 -7.08 2.14 -15.13
C GLY A 46 -6.33 1.92 -16.43
N GLU A 47 -7.02 1.87 -17.56
CA GLU A 47 -6.36 1.90 -18.87
C GLU A 47 -5.96 3.33 -19.22
N MET A 48 -4.78 3.50 -19.79
CA MET A 48 -4.29 4.79 -20.25
C MET A 48 -4.73 5.03 -21.69
N SER A 49 -5.16 6.24 -22.01
CA SER A 49 -5.54 6.65 -23.37
C SER A 49 -4.95 8.01 -23.72
N PRO A 50 -4.37 8.17 -24.92
CA PRO A 50 -4.26 7.18 -26.00
C PRO A 50 -3.08 6.19 -25.85
N GLY A 51 -2.26 6.33 -24.80
CA GLY A 51 -0.97 5.66 -24.70
C GLY A 51 -1.02 4.13 -24.47
N THR A 52 -0.02 3.43 -24.99
CA THR A 52 0.27 2.02 -24.70
C THR A 52 1.06 1.88 -23.39
N PRO A 53 1.26 0.65 -22.85
CA PRO A 53 2.15 0.45 -21.71
C PRO A 53 3.53 1.11 -21.92
N THR A 54 3.96 1.91 -20.96
CA THR A 54 5.18 2.73 -21.04
C THR A 54 5.74 3.02 -19.65
N ASN A 55 7.05 3.23 -19.55
CA ASN A 55 7.71 3.72 -18.33
C ASN A 55 7.80 5.25 -18.28
N ASP A 56 7.40 5.93 -19.35
CA ASP A 56 7.36 7.40 -19.41
C ASP A 56 6.16 7.99 -18.67
N PHE A 57 5.28 7.13 -18.15
CA PHE A 57 4.23 7.48 -17.20
C PHE A 57 4.51 6.75 -15.89
N TYR A 58 4.59 7.48 -14.79
CA TYR A 58 4.87 6.90 -13.47
C TYR A 58 4.32 7.78 -12.36
N ILE A 59 4.13 7.20 -11.19
CA ILE A 59 3.61 7.88 -10.01
C ILE A 59 4.68 7.90 -8.93
N THR A 60 5.06 9.08 -8.47
CA THR A 60 5.91 9.22 -7.28
C THR A 60 5.03 9.47 -6.08
N HIS A 61 5.11 8.66 -5.02
CA HIS A 61 4.23 8.83 -3.86
C HIS A 61 4.90 8.57 -2.49
N TRP A 62 4.31 9.15 -1.45
CA TRP A 62 4.76 9.02 -0.06
C TRP A 62 3.68 9.46 0.94
N SER A 63 3.86 9.15 2.22
CA SER A 63 3.08 9.73 3.30
C SER A 63 3.93 9.92 4.56
N GLY A 64 3.88 11.14 5.13
CA GLY A 64 4.66 11.47 6.32
C GLY A 64 6.15 11.16 6.13
N ASP A 65 6.69 10.32 7.01
CA ASP A 65 8.11 9.94 7.07
C ASP A 65 8.43 8.70 6.22
N MET A 66 7.49 8.19 5.41
CA MET A 66 7.73 7.04 4.53
C MET A 66 8.65 7.40 3.37
N ILE A 67 9.39 6.39 2.88
CA ILE A 67 10.27 6.52 1.72
C ILE A 67 9.44 6.91 0.50
N LYS A 68 9.84 8.02 -0.12
CA LYS A 68 9.33 8.46 -1.41
C LYS A 68 9.90 7.55 -2.50
N HIS A 69 9.03 6.95 -3.29
CA HIS A 69 9.40 6.06 -4.39
C HIS A 69 8.49 6.25 -5.61
N ASP A 70 8.92 5.67 -6.73
CA ASP A 70 8.30 5.77 -8.03
C ASP A 70 7.70 4.41 -8.43
N ASP A 71 6.43 4.43 -8.82
CA ASP A 71 5.72 3.29 -9.38
C ASP A 71 5.52 3.51 -10.87
N PRO A 72 6.17 2.72 -11.75
CA PRO A 72 5.93 2.82 -13.18
C PRO A 72 4.50 2.38 -13.51
N TRP A 73 3.94 2.93 -14.58
CA TRP A 73 2.63 2.51 -15.08
C TRP A 73 2.54 1.00 -15.39
N VAL A 74 3.66 0.41 -15.82
CA VAL A 74 3.76 -1.01 -16.18
C VAL A 74 3.87 -1.89 -14.92
N HIS A 75 2.86 -1.87 -14.06
CA HIS A 75 2.69 -2.90 -13.03
C HIS A 75 1.94 -4.10 -13.61
N SER A 76 2.65 -4.93 -14.38
CA SER A 76 2.19 -6.29 -14.76
C SER A 76 3.30 -7.29 -15.13
N LEU A 77 4.57 -6.90 -15.15
CA LEU A 77 5.70 -7.81 -15.43
C LEU A 77 6.63 -8.06 -14.24
N ILE A 78 6.57 -7.20 -13.22
CA ILE A 78 7.36 -7.32 -11.99
C ILE A 78 6.38 -7.11 -10.83
N ASP A 79 5.96 -8.22 -10.21
CA ASP A 79 5.21 -8.21 -8.96
C ASP A 79 6.17 -7.94 -7.81
N GLU A 80 6.47 -6.66 -7.55
CA GLU A 80 6.99 -6.28 -6.24
C GLU A 80 5.86 -6.44 -5.22
N ALA A 81 6.15 -7.06 -4.07
CA ALA A 81 5.20 -7.08 -2.98
C ALA A 81 4.95 -5.63 -2.56
N TYR A 82 3.78 -5.10 -2.91
CA TYR A 82 3.44 -3.69 -2.75
C TYR A 82 2.44 -3.56 -1.58
N PRO A 83 2.90 -3.50 -0.32
CA PRO A 83 2.03 -3.28 0.80
C PRO A 83 1.72 -1.78 0.86
N LEU A 84 0.75 -1.32 0.08
CA LEU A 84 0.02 -0.12 0.46
C LEU A 84 -0.69 -0.47 1.76
N TYR A 85 -0.07 -0.18 2.90
CA TYR A 85 -0.75 -0.13 4.19
C TYR A 85 -0.46 1.25 4.77
N ILE A 86 -0.85 2.28 4.03
CA ILE A 86 -0.57 3.67 4.36
C ILE A 86 -1.69 4.20 5.23
N ASN A 87 -1.33 4.67 6.43
CA ASN A 87 -2.25 5.35 7.32
C ASN A 87 -2.26 6.86 6.99
N ILE A 88 -3.40 7.33 6.51
CA ILE A 88 -3.62 8.70 6.05
C ILE A 88 -4.39 9.46 7.12
N THR A 89 -3.86 10.62 7.51
CA THR A 89 -4.51 11.55 8.44
C THR A 89 -4.45 12.96 7.88
N HIS A 90 -5.24 13.89 8.42
CA HIS A 90 -5.16 15.31 8.04
C HIS A 90 -3.74 15.90 8.22
N ARG A 91 -2.98 15.43 9.21
CA ARG A 91 -1.60 15.86 9.47
C ARG A 91 -0.56 15.12 8.61
N ARG A 92 -0.90 13.94 8.10
CA ARG A 92 -0.04 13.07 7.29
C ARG A 92 -0.82 12.59 6.07
N PRO A 93 -1.02 13.46 5.06
CA PRO A 93 -1.68 13.05 3.81
C PRO A 93 -0.83 12.02 3.07
N HIS A 94 -1.47 11.25 2.18
CA HIS A 94 -0.77 10.53 1.13
C HIS A 94 -0.64 11.49 -0.05
N VAL A 95 0.60 11.79 -0.42
CA VAL A 95 0.92 12.68 -1.53
C VAL A 95 1.40 11.82 -2.68
N PHE A 96 0.93 12.14 -3.88
CA PHE A 96 1.45 11.56 -5.10
C PHE A 96 1.63 12.61 -6.18
N ILE A 97 2.56 12.35 -7.08
CA ILE A 97 2.84 13.16 -8.26
C ILE A 97 2.71 12.23 -9.46
N ILE A 98 1.79 12.56 -10.37
CA ILE A 98 1.63 11.81 -11.61
C ILE A 98 2.54 12.45 -12.67
N HIS A 99 3.54 11.69 -13.12
CA HIS A 99 4.49 12.11 -14.13
C HIS A 99 4.05 11.58 -15.50
N ASN A 100 4.05 12.46 -16.50
CA ASN A 100 3.77 12.11 -17.89
C ASN A 100 4.82 12.71 -18.82
N ASN A 101 5.67 11.84 -19.35
CA ASN A 101 6.73 12.15 -20.32
C ASN A 101 6.42 11.60 -21.73
N THR A 102 5.21 11.09 -21.97
CA THR A 102 4.81 10.43 -23.23
C THR A 102 4.65 11.39 -24.43
N GLY A 103 4.87 12.69 -24.25
CA GLY A 103 4.75 13.70 -25.32
C GLY A 103 3.31 14.09 -25.69
N GLU A 104 2.31 13.34 -25.23
CA GLU A 104 0.88 13.63 -25.41
C GLU A 104 0.12 13.62 -24.06
N THR A 105 -1.05 14.26 -24.02
CA THR A 105 -1.90 14.24 -22.82
C THR A 105 -2.46 12.84 -22.62
N GLN A 106 -2.15 12.25 -21.48
CA GLN A 106 -2.67 10.94 -21.09
C GLN A 106 -3.90 11.08 -20.22
N THR A 107 -4.90 10.26 -20.46
CA THR A 107 -6.09 10.14 -19.62
C THR A 107 -6.10 8.78 -18.96
N THR A 108 -6.34 8.72 -17.66
CA THR A 108 -6.50 7.47 -16.94
C THR A 108 -7.35 7.65 -15.68
N ASP A 109 -8.02 6.59 -15.28
CA ASP A 109 -8.60 6.46 -13.95
C ASP A 109 -7.55 5.98 -12.95
N ILE A 110 -7.57 6.55 -11.74
CA ILE A 110 -6.84 6.02 -10.60
C ILE A 110 -7.86 5.76 -9.49
N THR A 111 -7.88 4.52 -9.00
CA THR A 111 -8.78 4.09 -7.93
C THR A 111 -7.99 3.77 -6.68
N PHE A 112 -8.33 4.43 -5.58
CA PHE A 112 -7.80 4.10 -4.27
C PHE A 112 -8.80 3.31 -3.45
N HIS A 113 -8.31 2.29 -2.76
CA HIS A 113 -9.10 1.44 -1.88
C HIS A 113 -8.78 1.76 -0.41
N TYR A 114 -9.80 2.18 0.34
CA TYR A 114 -9.62 2.63 1.73
C TYR A 114 -10.48 1.84 2.72
N MET A 115 -9.90 1.64 3.91
CA MET A 115 -10.66 1.51 5.15
C MET A 115 -10.75 2.89 5.80
N VAL A 116 -11.97 3.35 6.11
CA VAL A 116 -12.23 4.66 6.70
C VAL A 116 -12.69 4.50 8.14
N PHE A 117 -12.06 5.23 9.04
CA PHE A 117 -12.36 5.23 10.47
C PHE A 117 -12.94 6.57 10.85
N MET A 118 -14.14 6.56 11.41
CA MET A 118 -14.87 7.79 11.76
C MET A 118 -14.39 8.39 13.09
N SER A 119 -13.77 7.58 13.95
CA SER A 119 -13.29 7.98 15.27
C SER A 119 -11.95 7.33 15.61
N LYS A 120 -11.29 7.85 16.65
CA LYS A 120 -10.08 7.24 17.20
C LYS A 120 -10.37 5.85 17.79
N GLU A 121 -11.51 5.67 18.43
CA GLU A 121 -11.92 4.39 19.03
C GLU A 121 -12.08 3.30 17.98
N ASP A 122 -12.72 3.64 16.85
CA ASP A 122 -12.87 2.77 15.69
C ASP A 122 -11.49 2.31 15.15
N TRP A 123 -10.53 3.23 15.07
CA TRP A 123 -9.16 2.96 14.65
C TRP A 123 -8.41 2.07 15.65
N ASP A 124 -8.46 2.39 16.94
CA ASP A 124 -7.80 1.62 17.99
C ASP A 124 -8.34 0.18 18.06
N LYS A 125 -9.65 -0.01 17.87
CA LYS A 125 -10.28 -1.34 17.79
C LYS A 125 -9.76 -2.14 16.60
N TYR A 126 -9.65 -1.54 15.42
CA TYR A 126 -9.05 -2.22 14.27
C TYR A 126 -7.60 -2.61 14.52
N ARG A 127 -6.79 -1.71 15.10
CA ARG A 127 -5.38 -2.00 15.40
C ARG A 127 -5.21 -3.17 16.35
N SER A 128 -5.99 -3.24 17.43
CA SER A 128 -5.93 -4.38 18.36
C SER A 128 -6.39 -5.70 17.74
N LEU A 129 -7.36 -5.67 16.82
CA LEU A 129 -7.86 -6.88 16.16
C LEU A 129 -6.96 -7.37 15.03
N VAL A 130 -6.39 -6.46 14.25
CA VAL A 130 -5.68 -6.79 13.02
C VAL A 130 -4.18 -6.69 13.22
N GLU A 131 -3.65 -5.55 13.65
CA GLU A 131 -2.20 -5.37 13.76
C GLU A 131 -1.60 -6.21 14.90
N GLU A 132 -2.23 -6.21 16.07
CA GLU A 132 -1.71 -6.95 17.22
C GLU A 132 -1.90 -8.47 17.07
N ARG A 133 -2.98 -8.94 16.44
CA ARG A 133 -3.14 -10.38 16.17
C ARG A 133 -2.20 -10.87 15.08
N HIS A 134 -1.93 -10.08 14.03
CA HIS A 134 -0.94 -10.46 13.03
C HIS A 134 0.46 -10.54 13.65
N SER A 135 0.84 -9.62 14.53
CA SER A 135 2.14 -9.68 15.20
C SER A 135 2.28 -10.93 16.08
N ILE A 136 1.22 -11.31 16.82
CA ILE A 136 1.19 -12.55 17.60
C ILE A 136 1.34 -13.77 16.68
N LEU A 137 0.64 -13.81 15.54
CA LEU A 137 0.72 -14.92 14.60
C LEU A 137 2.11 -15.06 13.96
N GLU A 138 2.77 -13.95 13.65
CA GLU A 138 4.15 -13.95 13.16
C GLU A 138 5.12 -14.49 14.21
N VAL A 139 5.04 -13.99 15.45
CA VAL A 139 5.84 -14.51 16.57
C VAL A 139 5.59 -16.01 16.78
N LEU A 140 4.35 -16.47 16.70
CA LEU A 140 4.02 -17.90 16.81
C LEU A 140 4.58 -18.73 15.64
N ARG A 141 4.61 -18.19 14.42
CA ARG A 141 5.24 -18.84 13.26
C ARG A 141 6.76 -18.97 13.47
N ASP A 142 7.40 -17.93 13.97
CA ASP A 142 8.85 -17.92 14.24
C ASP A 142 9.22 -18.91 15.35
N ILE A 143 8.44 -18.97 16.43
CA ILE A 143 8.59 -19.97 17.49
C ILE A 143 8.45 -21.38 16.90
N LYS A 144 7.41 -21.63 16.09
CA LYS A 144 7.20 -22.94 15.45
C LYS A 144 8.36 -23.33 14.53
N SER A 145 8.88 -22.38 13.75
CA SER A 145 10.05 -22.59 12.87
C SER A 145 11.29 -22.95 13.69
N THR A 146 11.57 -22.19 14.75
CA THR A 146 12.69 -22.42 15.68
C THR A 146 12.59 -23.81 16.34
N MET A 147 11.42 -24.17 16.86
CA MET A 147 11.18 -25.50 17.43
C MET A 147 11.35 -26.63 16.39
N GLY A 148 10.95 -26.40 15.14
CA GLY A 148 11.20 -27.33 14.04
C GLY A 148 12.69 -27.54 13.75
N GLY A 149 13.49 -26.47 13.81
CA GLY A 149 14.95 -26.51 13.70
C GLY A 149 15.60 -27.29 14.85
N ILE A 150 15.17 -27.03 16.09
CA ILE A 150 15.66 -27.73 17.30
C ILE A 150 15.39 -29.23 17.22
N LYS A 151 14.22 -29.65 16.73
CA LYS A 151 13.92 -31.10 16.54
C LYS A 151 14.81 -31.78 15.50
N ARG A 152 15.41 -31.03 14.57
CA ARG A 152 16.29 -31.58 13.51
C ARG A 152 17.78 -31.59 13.89
N LEU A 153 18.17 -30.85 14.93
CA LEU A 153 19.55 -30.82 15.45
C LEU A 153 20.09 -32.20 15.89
N PRO A 154 19.33 -33.05 16.60
CA PRO A 154 19.80 -34.38 16.99
C PRO A 154 20.11 -35.31 15.79
N VAL A 155 19.44 -35.13 14.66
CA VAL A 155 19.66 -35.90 13.44
C VAL A 155 20.97 -35.46 12.77
N LYS A 156 21.18 -34.15 12.61
CA LYS A 156 22.42 -33.59 12.04
C LYS A 156 23.65 -33.90 12.88
N ILE A 157 23.53 -33.87 14.21
CA ILE A 157 24.63 -34.24 15.12
C ILE A 157 24.98 -35.73 14.98
N LYS A 158 23.98 -36.60 14.85
CA LYS A 158 24.22 -38.05 14.61
C LYS A 158 24.86 -38.33 13.26
N GLU A 159 24.53 -37.57 12.22
CA GLU A 159 25.16 -37.68 10.90
C GLU A 159 26.61 -37.17 10.92
N ALA A 160 26.88 -36.05 11.60
CA ALA A 160 28.23 -35.49 11.73
C ALA A 160 29.19 -36.33 12.58
N ILE A 161 28.67 -37.13 13.53
CA ILE A 161 29.47 -38.05 14.37
C ILE A 161 29.70 -39.41 13.66
N ARG A 162 28.95 -39.72 12.59
CA ARG A 162 29.04 -40.98 11.84
C ARG A 162 29.88 -40.89 10.55
N GLY A 163 30.29 -39.69 10.15
CA GLY A 163 31.38 -39.49 9.17
C GLY A 163 32.73 -39.45 9.88
#